data_AF-A0A3B9WXV3-F1
#
_entry.id   AF-A0A3B9WXV3-F1
#
_cell.length_a   1.000
_cell.length_b   1.000
_cell.length_c   1.000
_cell.angle_alpha   90.00
_cell.angle_beta   90.00
_cell.angle_gamma   90.00
#
_symmetry.space_group_name_H-M   'P 1'
#
loop_
_entity.id
_entity.type
_entity.pdbx_description
1 polymer ?
#
loop_
_entity_poly.entity_id
_entity_poly.type
_entity_poly.pdbx_seq_one_letter_code
_entity_poly.pdbx_strand_id
1 'polypeptide(L)'
;MQADIGAVVELEWPAQSSSLVFGDEIQLSAESHASLIEEMWLAMSAGLGDRIVIVRDIDYLLYRYKDNPSHRYQFHLVVEESGKPQGVLVSRHADGRLLVLDMIAAPDKFEGLVAFAQNLAAQAGLSAVSTWITEPDAAIFTAALGAETGGPSDSLEPQGVLVRDIGIRIPTSVCSPGPSPESLHNAWFLLAGDTDFL
;
A
#
# COMPACT_ATOMS: atom_id res chain seq x y z
N MET A 1 -2.64 -3.92 -30.40
CA MET A 1 -3.79 -4.57 -29.73
C MET A 1 -3.37 -4.83 -28.30
N GLN A 2 -4.28 -4.61 -27.35
CA GLN A 2 -4.04 -4.83 -25.92
C GLN A 2 -5.15 -5.72 -25.36
N ALA A 3 -4.83 -6.49 -24.33
CA ALA A 3 -5.80 -7.25 -23.55
C ALA A 3 -5.84 -6.70 -22.13
N ASP A 4 -6.99 -6.85 -21.48
CA ASP A 4 -7.19 -6.52 -20.08
C ASP A 4 -6.89 -7.73 -19.21
N ILE A 5 -6.05 -7.54 -18.20
CA ILE A 5 -5.56 -8.60 -17.32
C ILE A 5 -5.85 -8.32 -15.85
N GLY A 6 -6.61 -7.26 -15.53
CA GLY A 6 -6.98 -6.97 -14.14
C GLY A 6 -7.46 -5.54 -13.94
N ALA A 7 -7.82 -5.23 -12.70
CA ALA A 7 -8.29 -3.91 -12.33
C ALA A 7 -7.59 -3.40 -11.07
N VAL A 8 -7.60 -2.09 -10.89
CA VAL A 8 -7.14 -1.41 -9.69
C VAL A 8 -8.36 -0.79 -9.00
N VAL A 9 -8.45 -0.95 -7.69
CA VAL A 9 -9.48 -0.34 -6.83
C VAL A 9 -8.83 0.63 -5.86
N GLU A 10 -9.59 1.62 -5.40
CA GLU A 10 -9.22 2.45 -4.26
C GLU A 10 -9.72 1.82 -2.97
N LEU A 11 -8.84 1.74 -1.98
CA LEU A 11 -9.20 1.49 -0.59
C LEU A 11 -9.13 2.80 0.18
N GLU A 12 -10.11 3.03 1.05
CA GLU A 12 -10.15 4.19 1.94
C GLU A 12 -10.49 3.75 3.36
N TRP A 13 -9.74 4.29 4.32
CA TRP A 13 -9.97 4.11 5.74
C TRP A 13 -10.16 5.48 6.40
N PRO A 14 -11.04 5.62 7.39
CA PRO A 14 -11.16 6.86 8.13
C PRO A 14 -9.85 7.17 8.87
N ALA A 15 -9.51 8.45 8.99
CA ALA A 15 -8.44 8.86 9.88
C ALA A 15 -8.81 8.49 11.33
N GLN A 16 -7.88 7.87 12.05
CA GLN A 16 -8.14 7.34 13.38
C GLN A 16 -6.89 7.48 14.26
N SER A 17 -7.00 8.25 15.34
CA SER A 17 -5.92 8.37 16.32
C SER A 17 -5.76 7.05 17.10
N SER A 18 -4.50 6.66 17.33
CA SER A 18 -4.16 5.49 18.13
C SER A 18 -2.85 5.74 18.89
N SER A 19 -2.82 5.34 20.16
CA SER A 19 -1.61 5.33 20.98
C SER A 19 -0.84 4.01 20.91
N LEU A 20 -1.31 3.05 20.10
CA LEU A 20 -0.77 1.69 19.99
C LEU A 20 -0.02 1.46 18.67
N VAL A 21 0.23 2.53 17.92
CA VAL A 21 0.99 2.50 16.67
C VAL A 21 2.22 3.39 16.82
N PHE A 22 3.37 2.90 16.38
CA PHE A 22 4.67 3.51 16.64
C PHE A 22 5.47 3.59 15.36
N GLY A 23 6.29 4.63 15.24
CA GLY A 23 7.13 4.87 14.08
C GLY A 23 7.50 6.33 13.97
N ASP A 24 8.51 6.60 13.17
CA ASP A 24 9.08 7.93 12.99
C ASP A 24 9.20 8.25 11.50
N GLU A 25 9.06 9.54 11.16
CA GLU A 25 9.44 10.02 9.84
C GLU A 25 10.97 9.91 9.68
N ILE A 26 11.42 9.28 8.60
CA ILE A 26 12.83 9.06 8.31
C ILE A 26 13.27 9.82 7.07
N GLN A 27 14.53 10.27 7.08
CA GLN A 27 15.18 10.73 5.87
C GLN A 27 15.83 9.55 5.15
N LEU A 28 15.20 9.07 4.07
CA LEU A 28 15.66 7.89 3.35
C LEU A 28 17.10 8.06 2.82
N SER A 29 17.94 7.06 3.08
CA SER A 29 19.34 7.02 2.65
C SER A 29 19.80 5.57 2.46
N ALA A 30 20.64 5.33 1.44
CA ALA A 30 21.23 4.00 1.23
C ALA A 30 22.12 3.59 2.41
N GLU A 31 22.94 4.52 2.92
CA GLU A 31 23.88 4.24 4.01
C GLU A 31 23.21 3.71 5.28
N SER A 32 22.04 4.26 5.64
CA SER A 32 21.39 3.92 6.91
C SER A 32 20.30 2.86 6.77
N HIS A 33 19.70 2.69 5.58
CA HIS A 33 18.46 1.92 5.44
C HIS A 33 18.54 0.76 4.43
N ALA A 34 19.61 0.63 3.64
CA ALA A 34 19.69 -0.39 2.59
C ALA A 34 19.45 -1.81 3.11
N SER A 35 20.17 -2.24 4.15
CA SER A 35 20.04 -3.61 4.67
C SER A 35 18.65 -3.88 5.28
N LEU A 36 18.05 -2.87 5.92
CA LEU A 36 16.74 -3.01 6.55
C LEU A 36 15.63 -3.14 5.49
N ILE A 37 15.67 -2.29 4.47
CA ILE A 37 14.70 -2.32 3.37
C ILE A 37 14.86 -3.60 2.56
N GLU A 38 16.08 -4.08 2.34
CA GLU A 38 16.32 -5.36 1.68
C GLU A 38 15.68 -6.52 2.45
N GLU A 39 15.85 -6.58 3.78
CA GLU A 39 15.20 -7.61 4.61
C GLU A 39 13.67 -7.55 4.49
N MET A 40 13.08 -6.34 4.58
CA MET A 40 11.64 -6.15 4.46
C MET A 40 11.12 -6.50 3.07
N TRP A 41 11.86 -6.14 2.02
CA TRP A 41 11.55 -6.44 0.63
C TRP A 41 11.57 -7.95 0.38
N LEU A 42 12.60 -8.65 0.84
CA LEU A 42 12.68 -10.11 0.71
C LEU A 42 11.54 -10.80 1.45
N ALA A 43 11.17 -10.33 2.65
CA ALA A 43 10.03 -10.85 3.39
C ALA A 43 8.70 -10.57 2.68
N MET A 44 8.52 -9.37 2.11
CA MET A 44 7.36 -8.99 1.30
C MET A 44 7.22 -9.90 0.08
N SER A 45 8.29 -10.02 -0.71
CA SER A 45 8.30 -10.82 -1.93
C SER A 45 8.03 -12.29 -1.64
N ALA A 46 8.60 -12.84 -0.57
CA ALA A 46 8.33 -14.22 -0.16
C ALA A 46 6.87 -14.42 0.29
N GLY A 47 6.29 -13.45 1.02
CA GLY A 47 4.92 -13.53 1.51
C GLY A 47 3.84 -13.35 0.44
N LEU A 48 4.16 -12.65 -0.66
CA LEU A 48 3.24 -12.47 -1.79
C LEU A 48 3.24 -13.65 -2.78
N GLY A 49 4.13 -14.63 -2.60
CA GLY A 49 4.07 -15.94 -3.26
C GLY A 49 4.00 -15.86 -4.78
N ASP A 50 2.88 -16.31 -5.35
CA ASP A 50 2.65 -16.41 -6.81
C ASP A 50 2.34 -15.07 -7.49
N ARG A 51 2.39 -13.95 -6.76
CA ARG A 51 2.20 -12.62 -7.34
C ARG A 51 3.44 -12.15 -8.10
N ILE A 52 3.21 -11.40 -9.17
CA ILE A 52 4.24 -10.60 -9.84
C ILE A 52 4.37 -9.29 -9.06
N VAL A 53 5.50 -9.11 -8.40
CA VAL A 53 5.79 -7.94 -7.56
C VAL A 53 6.97 -7.18 -8.14
N ILE A 54 6.86 -5.85 -8.24
CA ILE A 54 7.97 -4.99 -8.65
C ILE A 54 8.98 -4.90 -7.49
N VAL A 55 10.27 -4.95 -7.82
CA VAL A 55 11.37 -4.80 -6.83
C VAL A 55 11.23 -3.47 -6.08
N ARG A 56 11.13 -3.56 -4.75
CA ARG A 56 10.99 -2.41 -3.82
C ARG A 56 12.17 -2.30 -2.87
N ASP A 57 13.37 -2.42 -3.44
CA ASP A 57 14.61 -2.22 -2.70
C ASP A 57 14.89 -0.73 -2.46
N ILE A 58 16.01 -0.46 -1.80
CA ILE A 58 16.44 0.91 -1.49
C ILE A 58 16.70 1.74 -2.75
N ASP A 59 17.21 1.14 -3.81
CA ASP A 59 17.55 1.85 -5.05
C ASP A 59 16.27 2.29 -5.77
N TYR A 60 15.25 1.43 -5.82
CA TYR A 60 13.91 1.77 -6.29
C TYR A 60 13.32 2.95 -5.52
N LEU A 61 13.33 2.90 -4.18
CA LEU A 61 12.73 3.95 -3.35
C LEU A 61 13.44 5.30 -3.50
N LEU A 62 14.78 5.29 -3.55
CA LEU A 62 15.58 6.50 -3.77
C LEU A 62 15.29 7.07 -5.16
N TYR A 63 15.39 6.26 -6.21
CA TYR A 63 15.16 6.70 -7.58
C TYR A 63 13.75 7.30 -7.78
N ARG A 64 12.73 6.61 -7.26
CA ARG A 64 11.32 6.95 -7.50
C ARG A 64 10.85 8.13 -6.66
N TYR A 65 11.16 8.14 -5.37
CA TYR A 65 10.54 9.08 -4.44
C TYR A 65 11.50 10.18 -3.94
N LYS A 66 12.82 10.02 -4.10
CA LYS A 66 13.80 11.00 -3.63
C LYS A 66 14.51 11.75 -4.77
N ASP A 67 14.95 11.04 -5.80
CA ASP A 67 15.77 11.64 -6.86
C ASP A 67 14.92 12.33 -7.93
N ASN A 68 13.68 11.88 -8.13
CA ASN A 68 12.74 12.48 -9.08
C ASN A 68 11.36 12.76 -8.46
N PRO A 69 11.27 13.61 -7.41
CA PRO A 69 10.01 13.80 -6.70
C PRO A 69 9.05 14.68 -7.52
N SER A 70 7.93 14.12 -7.98
CA SER A 70 6.75 14.87 -8.45
C SER A 70 6.03 15.57 -7.29
N HIS A 71 6.12 15.00 -6.09
CA HIS A 71 5.41 15.43 -4.90
C HIS A 71 6.32 15.43 -3.68
N ARG A 72 5.85 16.05 -2.60
CA ARG A 72 6.47 15.94 -1.29
C ARG A 72 6.07 14.61 -0.65
N TYR A 73 6.87 13.58 -0.89
CA TYR A 73 6.71 12.28 -0.29
C TYR A 73 7.24 12.26 1.15
N GLN A 74 6.62 11.45 1.98
CA GLN A 74 7.02 11.18 3.36
C GLN A 74 7.31 9.70 3.53
N PHE A 75 8.40 9.40 4.22
CA PHE A 75 8.82 8.05 4.55
C PHE A 75 8.71 7.86 6.04
N HIS A 76 8.04 6.80 6.47
CA HIS A 76 7.96 6.46 7.87
C HIS A 76 8.47 5.04 8.09
N LEU A 77 9.32 4.87 9.09
CA LEU A 77 9.69 3.56 9.59
C LEU A 77 8.70 3.18 10.69
N VAL A 78 7.84 2.21 10.42
CA VAL A 78 6.86 1.69 11.37
C VAL A 78 7.54 0.64 12.24
N VAL A 79 7.32 0.71 13.55
CA VAL A 79 7.92 -0.18 14.55
C VAL A 79 6.87 -0.74 15.48
N GLU A 80 7.15 -1.89 16.10
CA GLU A 80 6.41 -2.37 17.27
C GLU A 80 6.73 -1.50 18.51
N GLU A 81 5.94 -1.64 19.57
CA GLU A 81 6.20 -0.99 20.87
C GLU A 81 7.62 -1.28 21.41
N SER A 82 8.16 -2.47 21.09
CA SER A 82 9.53 -2.88 21.44
C SER A 82 10.63 -2.12 20.69
N GLY A 83 10.27 -1.31 19.68
CA GLY A 83 11.19 -0.66 18.74
C GLY A 83 11.60 -1.54 17.56
N LYS A 84 11.09 -2.78 17.47
CA LYS A 84 11.39 -3.67 16.34
C LYS A 84 10.76 -3.15 15.05
N PRO A 85 11.54 -2.96 13.96
CA PRO A 85 11.00 -2.57 12.65
C PRO A 85 9.93 -3.54 12.12
N GLN A 86 8.85 -2.99 11.58
CA GLN A 86 7.75 -3.74 10.95
C GLN A 86 7.62 -3.48 9.46
N GLY A 87 7.93 -2.27 9.02
CA GLY A 87 7.83 -1.91 7.62
C GLY A 87 8.15 -0.45 7.35
N VAL A 88 8.30 -0.13 6.07
CA VAL A 88 8.39 1.26 5.60
C VAL A 88 7.09 1.63 4.89
N LEU A 89 6.56 2.80 5.25
CA LEU A 89 5.40 3.42 4.61
C LEU A 89 5.84 4.62 3.79
N VAL A 90 5.47 4.66 2.52
CA VAL A 90 5.63 5.84 1.64
C VAL A 90 4.27 6.47 1.41
N SER A 91 4.14 7.77 1.67
CA SER A 91 2.86 8.47 1.55
C SER A 91 3.02 9.92 1.11
N ARG A 92 1.91 10.54 0.72
CA ARG A 92 1.80 11.98 0.50
C ARG A 92 0.41 12.49 0.86
N HIS A 93 0.29 13.79 1.10
CA HIS A 93 -1.01 14.42 1.21
C HIS A 93 -1.64 14.58 -0.18
N ALA A 94 -2.91 14.23 -0.32
CA ALA A 94 -3.69 14.37 -1.55
C ALA A 94 -5.16 14.59 -1.22
N ASP A 95 -5.78 15.66 -1.73
CA ASP A 95 -7.22 15.90 -1.63
C ASP A 95 -7.82 15.80 -0.22
N GLY A 96 -7.09 16.30 0.79
CA GLY A 96 -7.51 16.25 2.20
C GLY A 96 -7.35 14.88 2.87
N ARG A 97 -6.67 13.95 2.21
CA ARG A 97 -6.38 12.57 2.66
C ARG A 97 -4.87 12.30 2.68
N LEU A 98 -4.50 11.24 3.37
CA LEU A 98 -3.16 10.66 3.29
C LEU A 98 -3.18 9.54 2.24
N LEU A 99 -2.56 9.78 1.09
CA LEU A 99 -2.40 8.76 0.06
C LEU A 99 -1.16 7.92 0.38
N VAL A 100 -1.38 6.65 0.73
CA VAL A 100 -0.32 5.63 0.82
C VAL A 100 0.03 5.21 -0.60
N LEU A 101 1.31 5.31 -0.93
CA LEU A 101 1.84 5.01 -2.26
C LEU A 101 2.52 3.65 -2.26
N ASP A 102 3.28 3.36 -1.21
CA ASP A 102 4.03 2.11 -1.10
C ASP A 102 4.11 1.63 0.35
N MET A 103 4.20 0.31 0.49
CA MET A 103 4.39 -0.38 1.76
C MET A 103 5.42 -1.49 1.53
N ILE A 104 6.54 -1.41 2.25
CA ILE A 104 7.59 -2.42 2.20
C ILE A 104 7.60 -3.13 3.55
N ALA A 105 6.90 -4.25 3.61
CA ALA A 105 6.75 -5.08 4.80
C ALA A 105 6.29 -6.49 4.40
N ALA A 106 6.42 -7.46 5.31
CA ALA A 106 5.74 -8.74 5.15
C ALA A 106 4.20 -8.52 5.13
N PRO A 107 3.42 -9.29 4.33
CA PRO A 107 1.98 -9.04 4.18
C PRO A 107 1.17 -9.11 5.48
N ASP A 108 1.61 -9.92 6.45
CA ASP A 108 1.00 -10.02 7.79
C ASP A 108 1.16 -8.73 8.62
N LYS A 109 1.98 -7.78 8.16
CA LYS A 109 2.21 -6.48 8.82
C LYS A 109 1.43 -5.32 8.19
N PHE A 110 0.80 -5.54 7.04
CA PHE A 110 0.12 -4.47 6.30
C PHE A 110 -1.01 -3.79 7.09
N GLU A 111 -1.80 -4.54 7.85
CA GLU A 111 -2.84 -3.96 8.72
C GLU A 111 -2.23 -2.99 9.76
N GLY A 112 -1.07 -3.34 10.33
CA GLY A 112 -0.36 -2.46 11.26
C GLY A 112 0.16 -1.19 10.61
N LEU A 113 0.66 -1.28 9.37
CA LEU A 113 1.09 -0.13 8.57
C LEU A 113 -0.10 0.79 8.24
N VAL A 114 -1.27 0.23 7.90
CA VAL A 114 -2.50 1.00 7.66
C VAL A 114 -2.97 1.68 8.94
N ALA A 115 -2.98 0.98 10.08
CA ALA A 115 -3.34 1.58 11.36
C ALA A 115 -2.40 2.75 11.73
N PHE A 116 -1.10 2.60 11.45
CA PHE A 116 -0.14 3.69 11.60
C PHE A 116 -0.46 4.86 10.65
N ALA A 117 -0.78 4.59 9.38
CA ALA A 117 -1.19 5.62 8.42
C ALA A 117 -2.47 6.35 8.85
N GLN A 118 -3.47 5.64 9.43
CA GLN A 118 -4.69 6.27 9.96
C GLN A 118 -4.38 7.23 11.10
N ASN A 119 -3.41 6.89 11.95
CA ASN A 119 -2.95 7.75 13.03
C ASN A 119 -2.19 8.97 12.50
N LEU A 120 -1.33 8.79 11.48
CA LEU A 120 -0.68 9.92 10.80
C LEU A 120 -1.70 10.88 10.18
N ALA A 121 -2.71 10.35 9.48
CA ALA A 121 -3.77 11.16 8.89
C ALA A 121 -4.52 11.98 9.96
N ALA A 122 -4.84 11.35 11.10
CA ALA A 122 -5.51 12.02 12.20
C ALA A 122 -4.64 13.14 12.82
N GLN A 123 -3.34 12.89 13.01
CA GLN A 123 -2.40 13.89 13.52
C GLN A 123 -2.23 15.08 12.57
N ALA A 124 -2.28 14.82 11.26
CA ALA A 124 -2.20 15.83 10.22
C ALA A 124 -3.53 16.57 9.97
N GLY A 125 -4.62 16.21 10.68
CA GLY A 125 -5.95 16.79 10.49
C GLY A 125 -6.61 16.43 9.16
N LEU A 126 -6.20 15.32 8.55
CA LEU A 126 -6.75 14.78 7.31
C LEU A 126 -7.98 13.91 7.62
N SER A 127 -8.91 13.78 6.66
CA SER A 127 -10.16 13.05 6.89
C SER A 127 -10.02 11.53 6.78
N ALA A 128 -9.08 11.06 5.97
CA ALA A 128 -8.95 9.65 5.61
C ALA A 128 -7.53 9.29 5.18
N VAL A 129 -7.29 7.98 5.12
CA VAL A 129 -6.18 7.36 4.40
C VAL A 129 -6.74 6.69 3.15
N SER A 130 -6.02 6.75 2.05
CA SER A 130 -6.35 6.02 0.83
C SER A 130 -5.14 5.32 0.24
N THR A 131 -5.36 4.22 -0.47
CA THR A 131 -4.37 3.63 -1.39
C THR A 131 -5.11 3.07 -2.60
N TRP A 132 -4.37 2.81 -3.67
CA TRP A 132 -4.86 2.03 -4.80
C TRP A 132 -4.18 0.68 -4.79
N ILE A 133 -4.89 -0.36 -5.18
CA ILE A 133 -4.39 -1.73 -5.17
C ILE A 133 -5.03 -2.55 -6.28
N THR A 134 -4.32 -3.56 -6.78
CA THR A 134 -4.93 -4.59 -7.64
C THR A 134 -6.14 -5.22 -6.94
N GLU A 135 -7.30 -5.25 -7.61
CA GLU A 135 -8.59 -5.65 -7.03
C GLU A 135 -8.55 -6.95 -6.18
N PRO A 136 -7.92 -8.05 -6.61
CA PRO A 136 -7.92 -9.29 -5.82
C PRO A 136 -7.12 -9.18 -4.53
N ASP A 137 -6.16 -8.25 -4.46
CA ASP A 137 -5.31 -8.03 -3.30
C ASP A 137 -5.95 -7.10 -2.25
N ALA A 138 -7.09 -6.46 -2.58
CA ALA A 138 -7.89 -5.73 -1.60
C ALA A 138 -8.29 -6.61 -0.40
N ALA A 139 -8.45 -7.92 -0.63
CA ALA A 139 -8.77 -8.90 0.40
C ALA A 139 -7.74 -8.94 1.54
N ILE A 140 -6.48 -8.60 1.28
CA ILE A 140 -5.41 -8.52 2.30
C ILE A 140 -5.79 -7.52 3.40
N PHE A 141 -6.55 -6.47 3.06
CA PHE A 141 -6.93 -5.40 3.97
C PHE A 141 -8.36 -5.49 4.47
N THR A 142 -9.20 -6.33 3.86
CA THR A 142 -10.62 -6.46 4.22
C THR A 142 -10.91 -7.74 4.99
N ALA A 143 -10.01 -8.72 4.99
CA ALA A 143 -10.25 -10.05 5.58
C ALA A 143 -10.56 -10.03 7.08
N ALA A 144 -10.02 -9.07 7.85
CA ALA A 144 -10.34 -8.92 9.28
C ALA A 144 -11.77 -8.43 9.56
N LEU A 145 -12.49 -7.87 8.58
CA LEU A 145 -13.85 -7.33 8.73
C LEU A 145 -14.95 -8.39 8.52
N GLY A 146 -14.58 -9.65 8.33
CA GLY A 146 -15.49 -10.76 8.00
C GLY A 146 -15.59 -11.82 9.10
N ALA A 147 -16.09 -11.46 10.28
CA ALA A 147 -16.54 -12.45 11.27
C ALA A 147 -17.80 -12.05 12.05
N GLU A 148 -18.64 -11.12 11.59
CA GLU A 148 -19.98 -10.92 12.18
C GLU A 148 -21.05 -10.83 11.08
N THR A 149 -21.69 -11.97 10.82
CA THR A 149 -22.98 -12.07 10.12
C THR A 149 -24.02 -11.22 10.87
N GLY A 150 -24.47 -10.15 10.22
CA GLY A 150 -25.26 -9.08 10.82
C GLY A 150 -26.58 -9.50 11.48
N GLY A 151 -26.84 -8.88 12.63
CA GLY A 151 -28.17 -8.46 13.06
C GLY A 151 -28.34 -6.95 12.80
N PRO A 152 -29.58 -6.45 12.65
CA PRO A 152 -29.79 -5.04 12.34
C PRO A 152 -29.53 -4.19 13.59
N SER A 153 -28.41 -3.47 13.60
CA SER A 153 -28.21 -2.34 14.50
C SER A 153 -28.34 -1.06 13.70
N ASP A 154 -29.43 -0.33 13.92
CA ASP A 154 -29.49 1.09 13.62
C ASP A 154 -28.34 1.80 14.36
N SER A 155 -27.74 2.80 13.69
CA SER A 155 -26.63 3.65 14.13
C SER A 155 -25.22 3.05 14.13
N LEU A 156 -24.47 3.34 13.05
CA LEU A 156 -23.15 4.01 13.04
C LEU A 156 -22.58 3.93 11.60
N GLU A 157 -21.99 5.02 11.13
CA GLU A 157 -21.25 5.08 9.86
C GLU A 157 -20.24 3.92 9.74
N PRO A 158 -19.93 3.42 8.54
CA PRO A 158 -19.16 2.19 8.40
C PRO A 158 -17.77 2.34 9.02
N GLN A 159 -17.56 1.71 10.18
CA GLN A 159 -16.25 1.50 10.80
C GLN A 159 -15.52 0.39 10.04
N GLY A 160 -15.24 0.63 8.76
CA GLY A 160 -14.66 -0.36 7.86
C GLY A 160 -13.94 0.30 6.69
N VAL A 161 -13.17 -0.51 5.96
CA VAL A 161 -12.53 -0.08 4.71
C VAL A 161 -13.59 0.10 3.62
N LEU A 162 -13.57 1.25 2.96
CA LEU A 162 -14.35 1.48 1.75
C LEU A 162 -13.55 1.03 0.54
N VAL A 163 -14.14 0.21 -0.32
CA VAL A 163 -13.55 -0.23 -1.58
C VAL A 163 -14.31 0.43 -2.73
N ARG A 164 -13.60 1.13 -3.63
CA ARG A 164 -14.19 1.81 -4.78
C ARG A 164 -13.53 1.32 -6.08
N ASP A 165 -14.36 0.95 -7.04
CA ASP A 165 -13.91 0.82 -8.42
C ASP A 165 -13.61 2.22 -8.98
N ILE A 166 -12.38 2.42 -9.43
CA ILE A 166 -11.88 3.68 -10.00
C ILE A 166 -11.78 3.63 -11.53
N GLY A 167 -12.23 2.53 -12.15
CA GLY A 167 -12.25 2.37 -13.61
C GLY A 167 -10.87 2.15 -14.24
N ILE A 168 -9.84 1.91 -13.44
CA ILE A 168 -8.47 1.65 -13.92
C ILE A 168 -8.32 0.15 -14.22
N ARG A 169 -7.96 -0.14 -15.47
CA ARG A 169 -7.69 -1.50 -15.96
C ARG A 169 -6.19 -1.68 -16.17
N ILE A 170 -5.71 -2.89 -15.97
CA ILE A 170 -4.30 -3.26 -16.16
C ILE A 170 -4.18 -3.84 -17.58
N PRO A 171 -3.54 -3.14 -18.53
CA PRO A 171 -3.40 -3.63 -19.89
C PRO A 171 -2.16 -4.52 -20.05
N THR A 172 -2.19 -5.41 -21.03
CA THR A 172 -0.98 -6.06 -21.57
C THR A 172 -0.94 -6.00 -23.10
N SER A 173 0.27 -5.99 -23.66
CA SER A 173 0.47 -6.05 -25.12
C SER A 173 0.27 -7.49 -25.62
N VAL A 174 -0.54 -7.66 -26.66
CA VAL A 174 -0.67 -8.94 -27.37
C VAL A 174 0.07 -8.95 -28.72
N CYS A 175 0.75 -7.85 -29.05
CA CYS A 175 1.42 -7.67 -30.34
C CYS A 175 2.93 -7.97 -30.29
N SER A 176 3.48 -8.16 -29.10
CA SER A 176 4.89 -8.42 -28.86
C SER A 176 5.07 -9.77 -28.15
N PRO A 177 6.17 -10.50 -28.40
CA PRO A 177 6.51 -11.67 -27.60
C PRO A 177 6.54 -11.32 -26.11
N GLY A 178 5.85 -12.11 -25.30
CA GLY A 178 5.70 -11.91 -23.85
C GLY A 178 4.81 -12.99 -23.25
N PRO A 179 4.61 -12.96 -21.91
CA PRO A 179 3.65 -13.83 -21.24
C PRO A 179 2.25 -13.64 -21.83
N SER A 180 1.45 -14.71 -21.85
CA SER A 180 0.09 -14.62 -22.39
C SER A 180 -0.81 -13.81 -21.45
N PRO A 181 -1.85 -13.14 -21.94
CA PRO A 181 -2.81 -12.44 -21.09
C PRO A 181 -3.40 -13.33 -19.98
N GLU A 182 -3.65 -14.60 -20.29
CA GLU A 182 -4.17 -15.59 -19.33
C GLU A 182 -3.17 -15.83 -18.19
N SER A 183 -1.87 -15.88 -18.48
CA SER A 183 -0.84 -16.04 -17.45
C SER A 183 -0.63 -14.80 -16.57
N LEU A 184 -1.01 -13.62 -17.06
CA LEU A 184 -0.88 -12.34 -16.35
C LEU A 184 -2.16 -11.92 -15.62
N HIS A 185 -3.27 -12.61 -15.89
CA HIS A 185 -4.57 -12.26 -15.35
C HIS A 185 -4.54 -12.27 -13.83
N ASN A 186 -4.75 -11.10 -13.21
CA ASN A 186 -4.72 -10.88 -11.77
C ASN A 186 -3.40 -11.28 -11.09
N ALA A 187 -2.30 -11.34 -11.84
CA ALA A 187 -1.00 -11.77 -11.33
C ALA A 187 -0.23 -10.62 -10.66
N TRP A 188 -0.43 -9.38 -11.11
CA TRP A 188 0.32 -8.23 -10.62
C TRP A 188 -0.17 -7.76 -9.25
N PHE A 189 0.77 -7.65 -8.30
CA PHE A 189 0.56 -6.89 -7.07
C PHE A 189 1.02 -5.45 -7.30
N LEU A 190 0.07 -4.52 -7.35
CA LEU A 190 0.31 -3.10 -7.55
C LEU A 190 -0.23 -2.30 -6.39
N LEU A 191 0.47 -1.23 -6.03
CA LEU A 191 0.02 -0.17 -5.13
C LEU A 191 -0.09 1.16 -5.88
N ALA A 192 -0.68 2.19 -5.25
CA ALA A 192 -0.83 3.52 -5.86
C ALA A 192 0.50 4.08 -6.39
N GLY A 193 1.60 3.77 -5.71
CA GLY A 193 2.96 4.13 -6.11
C GLY A 193 3.36 3.58 -7.48
N ASP A 194 2.79 2.48 -7.96
CA ASP A 194 3.07 1.93 -9.31
C ASP A 194 2.31 2.65 -10.43
N THR A 195 1.27 3.39 -10.07
CA THR A 195 0.41 4.16 -10.98
C THR A 195 0.59 5.67 -10.87
N ASP A 196 1.38 6.14 -9.89
CA ASP A 196 1.77 7.55 -9.73
C ASP A 196 2.77 7.90 -10.85
N PHE A 197 2.26 8.15 -12.05
CA PHE A 197 3.04 8.65 -13.17
C PHE A 197 3.03 10.18 -13.11
N LEU A 198 4.24 10.73 -12.95
CA LEU A 198 4.63 12.16 -12.94
C LEU A 198 3.65 13.13 -13.62
#